data_AF-A0A7Y5FRH4-F1
#
_entry.id   AF-A0A7Y5FRH4-F1
#
_cell.length_a   1.000
_cell.length_b   1.000
_cell.length_c   1.000
_cell.angle_alpha   90.00
_cell.angle_beta   90.00
_cell.angle_gamma   90.00
#
_symmetry.space_group_name_H-M   'P 1'
#
loop_
_entity.id
_entity.type
_entity.pdbx_description
1 polymer ?
#
loop_
_entity_poly.entity_id
_entity_poly.type
_entity_poly.pdbx_seq_one_letter_code
_entity_poly.pdbx_strand_id
1 'polypeptide(L)'
;MLKLLTESLRNPSSRHTKELIEVCYKIALSITWNTFSKKYRHLPAIKETIANIAVDTVAKIFRLDEKGELYYIKNAVEKWRESIDNDTTAKYFLTKMISRIVGQEIINFYRSNDPLYGKILDSVAYHIKSENYVKFCHLGNYYISEYMHAPSEYRLLTHEETLSLPSEIFCVKEWHLKNLFLYLESNYGKFSAVLLNSLVYKLKLLYLNSFDNTACSASVESYVDVNSIVSSSLQNATKKLHISYYMKGKLSECECRTLESGLKDLSIDLLNGGINPGLYEYLLPYEPELTKDQYHQRYRNIFEYLFKSLKSDIAQSLIK
;
A
#
# COMPACT_ATOMS: atom_id res chain seq x y z
N MET A 1 31.63 -9.05 23.37
CA MET A 1 30.19 -8.78 23.14
C MET A 1 29.35 -9.10 24.35
N LEU A 2 29.50 -10.28 24.95
CA LEU A 2 28.81 -10.69 26.18
C LEU A 2 29.02 -9.68 27.31
N LYS A 3 30.28 -9.28 27.56
CA LYS A 3 30.62 -8.26 28.56
C LYS A 3 29.88 -6.94 28.34
N LEU A 4 29.81 -6.47 27.08
CA LEU A 4 29.09 -5.23 26.75
C LEU A 4 27.61 -5.37 27.08
N LEU A 5 26.99 -6.50 26.73
CA LEU A 5 25.58 -6.78 27.02
C LEU A 5 25.31 -6.82 28.54
N THR A 6 26.11 -7.58 29.30
CA THR A 6 25.91 -7.75 30.75
C THR A 6 26.14 -6.45 31.52
N GLU A 7 27.18 -5.69 31.17
CA GLU A 7 27.48 -4.42 31.82
C GLU A 7 26.45 -3.33 31.47
N SER A 8 25.92 -3.33 30.23
CA SER A 8 24.87 -2.38 29.84
C SER A 8 23.55 -2.64 30.56
N LEU A 9 23.21 -3.91 30.80
CA LEU A 9 22.01 -4.29 31.57
C LEU A 9 22.14 -3.92 33.06
N ARG A 10 23.35 -3.93 33.61
CA ARG A 10 23.62 -3.52 35.00
C ARG A 10 23.68 -2.02 35.19
N ASN A 11 24.28 -1.30 34.23
CA ASN A 11 24.43 0.14 34.27
C ASN A 11 24.21 0.74 32.87
N PRO A 12 22.96 1.15 32.57
CA PRO A 12 22.58 1.73 31.27
C PRO A 12 23.30 3.05 30.91
N SER A 13 23.89 3.75 31.88
CA SER A 13 24.67 4.97 31.65
C SER A 13 26.17 4.72 31.45
N SER A 14 26.60 3.46 31.48
CA SER A 14 28.02 3.10 31.37
C SER A 14 28.60 3.36 29.98
N ARG A 15 29.93 3.50 29.92
CA ARG A 15 30.68 3.49 28.65
C ARG A 15 30.40 2.24 27.82
N HIS A 16 30.23 1.08 28.47
CA HIS A 16 29.89 -0.17 27.80
C HIS A 16 28.55 -0.08 27.03
N THR A 17 27.59 0.70 27.52
CA THR A 17 26.30 0.93 26.82
C THR A 17 26.52 1.72 25.54
N LYS A 18 27.35 2.77 25.55
CA LYS A 18 27.70 3.52 24.34
C LYS A 18 28.38 2.63 23.30
N GLU A 19 29.33 1.81 23.74
CA GLU A 19 30.01 0.84 22.87
C GLU A 19 29.03 -0.22 22.32
N LEU A 20 28.07 -0.68 23.13
CA LEU A 20 27.04 -1.61 22.68
C LEU A 20 26.09 -0.97 21.66
N ILE A 21 25.69 0.30 21.87
CA ILE A 21 24.87 1.08 20.93
C ILE A 21 25.55 1.15 19.56
N GLU A 22 26.86 1.47 19.51
CA GLU A 22 27.61 1.53 18.26
C GLU A 22 27.67 0.17 17.54
N VAL A 23 27.89 -0.92 18.29
CA VAL A 23 27.88 -2.27 17.73
C VAL A 23 26.50 -2.62 17.18
N CYS A 24 25.44 -2.37 17.95
CA CYS A 24 24.07 -2.62 17.52
C CYS A 24 23.68 -1.77 16.30
N TYR A 25 24.15 -0.53 16.21
CA TYR A 25 23.95 0.32 15.04
C TYR A 25 24.62 -0.24 13.78
N LYS A 26 25.87 -0.70 13.87
CA LYS A 26 26.57 -1.35 12.74
C LYS A 26 25.85 -2.63 12.30
N ILE A 27 25.35 -3.42 13.24
CA ILE A 27 24.55 -4.62 12.95
C ILE A 27 23.24 -4.22 12.25
N ALA A 28 22.52 -3.23 12.78
CA ALA A 28 21.26 -2.73 12.21
C ALA A 28 21.48 -2.20 10.78
N LEU A 29 22.47 -1.35 10.56
CA LEU A 29 22.85 -0.86 9.22
C LEU A 29 23.08 -1.99 8.23
N SER A 30 23.89 -2.99 8.61
CA SER A 30 24.20 -4.13 7.74
C SER A 30 22.96 -4.95 7.40
N ILE A 31 22.09 -5.21 8.39
CA ILE A 31 20.84 -5.94 8.16
C ILE A 31 19.89 -5.12 7.29
N THR A 32 19.69 -3.84 7.60
CA THR A 32 18.83 -2.94 6.83
C THR A 32 19.30 -2.86 5.38
N TRP A 33 20.59 -2.62 5.15
CA TRP A 33 21.19 -2.63 3.81
C TRP A 33 20.91 -3.93 3.06
N ASN A 34 21.24 -5.08 3.67
CA ASN A 34 21.01 -6.39 3.06
C ASN A 34 19.53 -6.65 2.77
N THR A 35 18.64 -6.17 3.65
CA THR A 35 17.20 -6.33 3.52
C THR A 35 16.67 -5.47 2.37
N PHE A 36 17.09 -4.20 2.26
CA PHE A 36 16.73 -3.34 1.14
C PHE A 36 17.30 -3.85 -0.19
N SER A 37 18.59 -4.18 -0.23
CA SER A 37 19.25 -4.65 -1.46
C SER A 37 18.67 -5.95 -2.00
N LYS A 38 18.13 -6.83 -1.14
CA LYS A 38 17.59 -8.15 -1.55
C LYS A 38 16.08 -8.21 -1.61
N LYS A 39 15.37 -7.63 -0.64
CA LYS A 39 13.91 -7.80 -0.48
C LYS A 39 13.09 -6.62 -0.98
N TYR A 40 13.69 -5.43 -1.03
CA TYR A 40 13.03 -4.20 -1.43
C TYR A 40 13.80 -3.46 -2.52
N ARG A 41 14.54 -4.19 -3.36
CA ARG A 41 15.38 -3.63 -4.43
C ARG A 41 14.60 -2.76 -5.41
N HIS A 42 13.30 -3.01 -5.52
CA HIS A 42 12.34 -2.30 -6.34
C HIS A 42 11.85 -0.98 -5.73
N LEU A 43 12.24 -0.65 -4.49
CA LEU A 43 11.90 0.60 -3.82
C LEU A 43 13.15 1.48 -3.71
N PRO A 44 13.08 2.78 -4.05
CA PRO A 44 14.22 3.67 -3.98
C PRO A 44 14.62 3.87 -2.51
N ALA A 45 15.67 3.18 -2.08
CA ALA A 45 16.25 3.38 -0.76
C ALA A 45 17.40 4.38 -0.89
N ILE A 46 17.19 5.61 -0.43
CA ILE A 46 18.27 6.59 -0.29
C ILE A 46 19.17 6.10 0.87
N LYS A 47 20.50 6.28 0.78
CA LYS A 47 21.42 5.89 1.87
C LYS A 47 20.99 6.46 3.23
N GLU A 48 20.43 7.67 3.22
CA GLU A 48 19.85 8.35 4.39
C GLU A 48 18.67 7.56 4.99
N THR A 49 17.82 6.94 4.17
CA THR A 49 16.74 6.06 4.63
C THR A 49 17.25 4.86 5.42
N ILE A 50 18.32 4.21 4.92
CA ILE A 50 18.92 3.04 5.57
C ILE A 50 19.51 3.41 6.92
N ALA A 51 20.19 4.56 6.98
CA ALA A 51 20.75 5.09 8.22
C ALA A 51 19.64 5.45 9.23
N ASN A 52 18.60 6.14 8.79
CA ASN A 52 17.47 6.53 9.64
C ASN A 52 16.78 5.31 10.26
N ILE A 53 16.49 4.28 9.45
CA ILE A 53 15.88 3.03 9.94
C ILE A 53 16.79 2.33 10.96
N ALA A 54 18.11 2.35 10.75
CA ALA A 54 19.06 1.79 11.72
C ALA A 54 19.10 2.59 13.02
N VAL A 55 19.02 3.93 12.95
CA VAL A 55 18.92 4.81 14.13
C VAL A 55 17.63 4.53 14.90
N ASP A 56 16.48 4.51 14.22
CA ASP A 56 15.18 4.25 14.84
C ASP A 56 15.11 2.88 15.51
N THR A 57 15.72 1.87 14.87
CA THR A 57 15.87 0.52 15.42
C THR A 57 16.65 0.55 16.74
N VAL A 58 17.81 1.21 16.76
CA VAL A 58 18.66 1.27 17.96
C VAL A 58 17.99 2.11 19.04
N ALA A 59 17.38 3.24 18.69
CA ALA A 59 16.63 4.08 19.63
C ALA A 59 15.52 3.29 20.35
N LYS A 60 14.80 2.41 19.62
CA LYS A 60 13.78 1.54 20.22
C LYS A 60 14.37 0.49 21.17
N ILE A 61 15.52 -0.09 20.83
CA ILE A 61 16.21 -1.09 21.66
C ILE A 61 16.71 -0.48 22.98
N PHE A 62 17.27 0.73 22.90
CA PHE A 62 17.94 1.39 24.04
C PHE A 62 17.07 2.42 24.77
N ARG A 63 15.76 2.42 24.51
CA ARG A 63 14.83 3.26 25.26
C ARG A 63 14.79 2.80 26.72
N LEU A 64 15.05 3.74 27.63
CA LEU A 64 14.89 3.53 29.06
C LEU A 64 13.41 3.58 29.43
N ASP A 65 13.02 2.73 30.38
CA ASP A 65 11.70 2.81 31.01
C ASP A 65 11.69 3.87 32.15
N GLU A 66 10.54 4.00 32.82
CA GLU A 66 10.37 4.91 33.96
C GLU A 66 11.31 4.61 35.14
N LYS A 67 11.88 3.40 35.19
CA LYS A 67 12.84 2.95 36.22
C LYS A 67 14.29 3.15 35.79
N GLY A 68 14.54 3.70 34.60
CA GLY A 68 15.88 3.88 34.05
C GLY A 68 16.52 2.60 33.55
N GLU A 69 15.75 1.53 33.32
CA GLU A 69 16.25 0.24 32.83
C GLU A 69 16.10 0.10 31.30
N LEU A 70 16.97 -0.71 30.69
CA LEU A 70 16.87 -1.11 29.28
C LEU A 70 15.80 -2.21 29.11
N TYR A 71 14.54 -1.85 29.35
CA TYR A 71 13.40 -2.79 29.40
C TYR A 71 13.32 -3.70 28.18
N TYR A 72 13.51 -3.18 26.97
CA TYR A 72 13.37 -3.97 25.75
C TYR A 72 14.43 -5.08 25.66
N ILE A 73 15.70 -4.75 25.93
CA ILE A 73 16.80 -5.74 25.92
C ILE A 73 16.59 -6.75 27.05
N LYS A 74 16.28 -6.28 28.26
CA LYS A 74 16.06 -7.13 29.44
C LYS A 74 14.96 -8.17 29.20
N ASN A 75 13.79 -7.72 28.72
CA ASN A 75 12.67 -8.58 28.37
C ASN A 75 13.00 -9.54 27.21
N ALA A 76 13.82 -9.11 26.25
CA ALA A 76 14.26 -9.98 25.16
C ALA A 76 15.21 -11.09 25.64
N VAL A 77 16.10 -10.79 26.59
CA VAL A 77 16.99 -11.77 27.22
C VAL A 77 16.18 -12.77 28.06
N GLU A 78 15.24 -12.31 28.87
CA GLU A 78 14.37 -13.17 29.71
C GLU A 78 13.53 -14.15 28.88
N LYS A 79 13.09 -13.74 27.69
CA LYS A 79 12.31 -14.58 26.76
C LYS A 79 13.17 -15.44 25.84
N TRP A 80 14.49 -15.29 25.88
CA TRP A 80 15.39 -16.03 25.02
C TRP A 80 15.55 -17.46 25.54
N ARG A 81 15.39 -18.44 24.64
CA ARG A 81 15.38 -19.87 25.03
C ARG A 81 16.77 -20.47 25.20
N GLU A 82 17.77 -19.94 24.50
CA GLU A 82 19.14 -20.46 24.52
C GLU A 82 19.98 -19.72 25.57
N SER A 83 21.03 -20.36 26.09
CA SER A 83 21.95 -19.67 27.00
C SER A 83 22.80 -18.64 26.25
N ILE A 84 22.98 -17.45 26.85
CA ILE A 84 23.89 -16.41 26.37
C ILE A 84 25.15 -16.42 27.25
N ASP A 85 26.05 -17.33 26.92
CA ASP A 85 27.21 -17.75 27.74
C ASP A 85 28.56 -17.25 27.19
N ASN A 86 28.62 -16.86 25.91
CA ASN A 86 29.84 -16.43 25.26
C ASN A 86 29.59 -15.32 24.23
N ASP A 87 30.67 -14.79 23.65
CA ASP A 87 30.61 -13.69 22.69
C ASP A 87 29.85 -14.05 21.40
N THR A 88 29.92 -15.30 20.97
CA THR A 88 29.25 -15.79 19.76
C THR A 88 27.74 -15.89 19.99
N THR A 89 27.32 -16.48 21.11
CA THR A 89 25.89 -16.59 21.47
C THR A 89 25.28 -15.23 21.75
N ALA A 90 26.01 -14.30 22.38
CA ALA A 90 25.59 -12.90 22.55
C ALA A 90 25.42 -12.18 21.20
N LYS A 91 26.37 -12.36 20.27
CA LYS A 91 26.27 -11.76 18.92
C LYS A 91 25.09 -12.31 18.15
N TYR A 92 24.86 -13.62 18.22
CA TYR A 92 23.73 -14.27 17.56
C TYR A 92 22.40 -13.74 18.09
N PHE A 93 22.24 -13.69 19.42
CA PHE A 93 21.09 -13.10 20.10
C PHE A 93 20.80 -11.68 19.62
N LEU A 94 21.80 -10.78 19.70
CA LEU A 94 21.65 -9.38 19.28
C LEU A 94 21.28 -9.29 17.80
N THR A 95 21.91 -10.07 16.95
CA THR A 95 21.63 -10.07 15.50
C THR A 95 20.19 -10.49 15.22
N LYS A 96 19.68 -11.54 15.90
CA LYS A 96 18.28 -11.99 15.75
C LYS A 96 17.28 -10.96 16.26
N MET A 97 17.54 -10.40 17.43
CA MET A 97 16.70 -9.35 18.02
C MET A 97 16.64 -8.12 17.11
N ILE A 98 17.79 -7.61 16.66
CA ILE A 98 17.89 -6.45 15.78
C ILE A 98 17.20 -6.74 14.44
N SER A 99 17.42 -7.92 13.84
CA SER A 99 16.78 -8.29 12.57
C SER A 99 15.26 -8.23 12.64
N ARG A 100 14.68 -8.66 13.76
CA ARG A 100 13.22 -8.59 13.97
C ARG A 100 12.72 -7.15 13.98
N ILE A 101 13.41 -6.25 14.68
CA ILE A 101 13.01 -4.85 14.82
C ILE A 101 13.23 -4.08 13.52
N VAL A 102 14.37 -4.29 12.85
CA VAL A 102 14.61 -3.73 11.50
C VAL A 102 13.46 -4.11 10.56
N GLY A 103 13.00 -5.36 10.59
CA GLY A 103 11.85 -5.79 9.79
C GLY A 103 10.58 -4.99 10.08
N GLN A 104 10.32 -4.63 11.36
CA GLN A 104 9.19 -3.80 11.75
C GLN A 104 9.38 -2.33 11.32
N GLU A 105 10.57 -1.76 11.51
CA GLU A 105 10.87 -0.39 11.12
C GLU A 105 10.78 -0.17 9.62
N ILE A 106 11.21 -1.15 8.82
CA ILE A 106 11.04 -1.07 7.36
C ILE A 106 9.56 -1.03 6.98
N ILE A 107 8.71 -1.85 7.62
CA ILE A 107 7.26 -1.83 7.37
C ILE A 107 6.67 -0.47 7.77
N ASN A 108 7.05 0.07 8.93
CA ASN A 108 6.59 1.37 9.40
C ASN A 108 7.05 2.49 8.45
N PHE A 109 8.30 2.46 8.01
CA PHE A 109 8.85 3.38 7.03
C PHE A 109 8.00 3.37 5.75
N TYR A 110 7.67 2.20 5.20
CA TYR A 110 6.82 2.13 4.01
C TYR A 110 5.40 2.59 4.26
N ARG A 111 4.79 2.24 5.40
CA ARG A 111 3.45 2.75 5.74
C ARG A 111 3.40 4.27 5.82
N SER A 112 4.45 4.91 6.35
CA SER A 112 4.53 6.36 6.48
C SER A 112 4.84 7.07 5.15
N ASN A 113 5.68 6.48 4.30
CA ASN A 113 6.09 7.09 3.02
C ASN A 113 5.16 6.72 1.86
N ASP A 114 4.42 5.62 1.97
CA ASP A 114 3.57 5.07 0.93
C ASP A 114 2.24 4.58 1.56
N PRO A 115 1.27 5.50 1.72
CA PRO A 115 -0.03 5.18 2.31
C PRO A 115 -0.78 4.09 1.53
N LEU A 116 -0.57 4.01 0.20
CA LEU A 116 -1.16 2.99 -0.64
C LEU A 116 -0.62 1.60 -0.29
N TYR A 117 0.71 1.47 -0.13
CA TYR A 117 1.31 0.23 0.36
C TYR A 117 0.73 -0.21 1.71
N GLY A 118 0.57 0.74 2.64
CA GLY A 118 -0.03 0.49 3.94
C GLY A 118 -1.45 -0.08 3.83
N LYS A 119 -2.30 0.56 3.03
CA LYS A 119 -3.69 0.11 2.80
C LYS A 119 -3.76 -1.29 2.16
N ILE A 120 -2.92 -1.57 1.16
CA ILE A 120 -2.88 -2.89 0.51
C ILE A 120 -2.41 -3.95 1.51
N LEU A 121 -1.38 -3.65 2.32
CA LEU A 121 -0.91 -4.56 3.35
C LEU A 121 -2.02 -4.90 4.37
N ASP A 122 -2.80 -3.89 4.78
CA ASP A 122 -3.92 -4.08 5.71
C ASP A 122 -5.05 -4.91 5.08
N SER A 123 -5.36 -4.68 3.80
CA SER A 123 -6.31 -5.51 3.03
C SER A 123 -5.83 -6.96 2.94
N VAL A 124 -4.57 -7.21 2.57
CA VAL A 124 -4.02 -8.56 2.53
C VAL A 124 -4.07 -9.21 3.91
N ALA A 125 -3.74 -8.47 4.98
CA ALA A 125 -3.84 -8.98 6.35
C ALA A 125 -5.27 -9.34 6.75
N TYR A 126 -6.26 -8.56 6.31
CA TYR A 126 -7.67 -8.89 6.48
C TYR A 126 -8.02 -10.20 5.78
N HIS A 127 -7.69 -10.36 4.49
CA HIS A 127 -7.97 -11.58 3.74
C HIS A 127 -7.27 -12.81 4.33
N ILE A 128 -6.04 -12.68 4.81
CA ILE A 128 -5.34 -13.78 5.51
C ILE A 128 -6.20 -14.27 6.68
N LYS A 129 -6.74 -13.34 7.48
CA LYS A 129 -7.52 -13.66 8.66
C LYS A 129 -8.93 -14.15 8.32
N SER A 130 -9.64 -13.49 7.41
CA SER A 130 -11.04 -13.82 7.08
C SER A 130 -11.16 -15.12 6.30
N GLU A 131 -10.17 -15.45 5.47
CA GLU A 131 -10.16 -16.66 4.64
C GLU A 131 -9.35 -17.81 5.26
N ASN A 132 -8.91 -17.68 6.52
CA ASN A 132 -8.16 -18.69 7.29
C ASN A 132 -6.81 -19.13 6.68
N TYR A 133 -6.09 -18.21 6.02
CA TYR A 133 -4.72 -18.46 5.57
C TYR A 133 -3.72 -18.34 6.71
N VAL A 134 -2.58 -19.02 6.55
CA VAL A 134 -1.50 -19.04 7.51
C VAL A 134 -0.45 -18.01 7.12
N LYS A 135 -0.08 -17.16 8.08
CA LYS A 135 1.09 -16.28 8.00
C LYS A 135 2.19 -16.82 8.90
N PHE A 136 3.35 -17.12 8.32
CA PHE A 136 4.51 -17.62 9.08
C PHE A 136 5.79 -16.87 8.74
N CYS A 137 6.76 -16.92 9.65
CA CYS A 137 8.06 -16.29 9.47
C CYS A 137 9.13 -17.35 9.17
N HIS A 138 9.86 -17.21 8.06
CA HIS A 138 10.99 -18.07 7.71
C HIS A 138 12.16 -17.21 7.22
N LEU A 139 13.35 -17.40 7.79
CA LEU A 139 14.56 -16.60 7.46
C LEU A 139 14.33 -15.07 7.48
N GLY A 140 13.49 -14.60 8.43
CA GLY A 140 13.16 -13.18 8.58
C GLY A 140 12.25 -12.63 7.47
N ASN A 141 11.56 -13.50 6.74
CA ASN A 141 10.55 -13.18 5.75
C ASN A 141 9.18 -13.68 6.21
N TYR A 142 8.14 -12.89 5.96
CA TYR A 142 6.78 -13.34 6.17
C TYR A 142 6.23 -13.94 4.89
N TYR A 143 5.76 -15.17 5.00
CA TYR A 143 5.10 -15.91 3.94
C TYR A 143 3.63 -16.13 4.27
N ILE A 144 2.83 -16.32 3.23
CA ILE A 144 1.42 -16.70 3.30
C ILE A 144 1.27 -18.08 2.67
N SER A 145 0.50 -18.97 3.28
CA SER A 145 0.16 -20.30 2.75
C SER A 145 -1.26 -20.72 3.14
N GLU A 146 -1.83 -21.67 2.40
CA GLU A 146 -3.16 -22.24 2.71
C GLU A 146 -3.14 -23.13 3.97
N TYR A 147 -2.10 -23.94 4.14
CA TYR A 147 -1.98 -24.88 5.25
C TYR A 147 -0.92 -24.43 6.24
N MET A 148 -0.90 -25.04 7.44
CA MET A 148 0.15 -24.87 8.46
C MET A 148 1.07 -26.10 8.47
N HIS A 149 2.31 -25.95 8.01
CA HIS A 149 3.34 -26.99 7.92
C HIS A 149 4.70 -26.46 8.38
N ALA A 150 5.69 -27.33 8.52
CA ALA A 150 7.06 -26.88 8.73
C ALA A 150 7.55 -26.07 7.50
N PRO A 151 8.31 -24.98 7.69
CA PRO A 151 8.81 -24.17 6.57
C PRO A 151 9.55 -24.95 5.48
N SER A 152 10.19 -26.07 5.83
CA SER A 152 10.91 -26.96 4.90
C SER A 152 10.01 -27.74 3.95
N GLU A 153 8.72 -27.85 4.25
CA GLU A 153 7.73 -28.55 3.41
C GLU A 153 7.17 -27.65 2.31
N TYR A 154 7.37 -26.33 2.42
CA TYR A 154 6.86 -25.39 1.42
C TYR A 154 7.84 -25.16 0.28
N ARG A 155 7.29 -25.03 -0.92
CA ARG A 155 7.91 -24.26 -2.00
C ARG A 155 7.73 -22.77 -1.72
N LEU A 156 8.80 -22.11 -1.30
CA LEU A 156 8.81 -20.67 -1.03
C LEU A 156 9.02 -19.92 -2.34
N LEU A 157 8.02 -19.17 -2.79
CA LEU A 157 8.15 -18.32 -3.98
C LEU A 157 9.14 -17.18 -3.72
N THR A 158 10.00 -16.95 -4.68
CA THR A 158 10.91 -15.80 -4.73
C THR A 158 10.17 -14.50 -5.06
N HIS A 159 10.86 -13.38 -4.92
CA HIS A 159 10.30 -12.07 -5.27
C HIS A 159 9.95 -12.01 -6.76
N GLU A 160 10.87 -12.46 -7.61
CA GLU A 160 10.75 -12.49 -9.06
C GLU A 160 9.60 -13.40 -9.50
N GLU A 161 9.50 -14.61 -8.93
CA GLU A 161 8.36 -15.51 -9.18
C GLU A 161 7.03 -14.87 -8.78
N THR A 162 6.97 -14.22 -7.62
CA THR A 162 5.75 -13.53 -7.17
C THR A 162 5.35 -12.39 -8.11
N LEU A 163 6.33 -11.63 -8.62
CA LEU A 163 6.07 -10.56 -9.58
C LEU A 163 5.64 -11.06 -10.95
N SER A 164 6.12 -12.24 -11.35
CA SER A 164 5.76 -12.90 -12.61
C SER A 164 4.36 -13.49 -12.62
N LEU A 165 3.68 -13.56 -11.46
CA LEU A 165 2.32 -14.08 -11.38
C LEU A 165 1.38 -13.33 -12.35
N PRO A 166 0.51 -14.04 -13.09
CA PRO A 166 -0.38 -13.43 -14.07
C PRO A 166 -1.29 -12.39 -13.43
N SER A 167 -1.56 -11.26 -14.10
CA SER A 167 -2.47 -10.22 -13.59
C SER A 167 -3.89 -10.74 -13.37
N GLU A 168 -4.31 -11.72 -14.16
CA GLU A 168 -5.69 -12.20 -14.28
C GLU A 168 -6.16 -12.88 -13.01
N ILE A 169 -5.24 -13.51 -12.25
CA ILE A 169 -5.58 -14.10 -10.96
C ILE A 169 -6.04 -13.01 -9.98
N PHE A 170 -5.54 -11.78 -10.17
CA PHE A 170 -5.81 -10.59 -9.35
C PHE A 170 -7.04 -9.78 -9.80
N CYS A 171 -7.57 -10.02 -10.99
CA CYS A 171 -8.58 -9.17 -11.63
C CYS A 171 -10.05 -9.60 -11.37
N VAL A 172 -10.32 -10.36 -10.31
CA VAL A 172 -11.70 -10.76 -9.98
C VAL A 172 -12.35 -9.71 -9.09
N LYS A 173 -13.67 -9.54 -9.23
CA LYS A 173 -14.47 -8.49 -8.59
C LYS A 173 -14.23 -8.32 -7.07
N GLU A 174 -13.81 -9.40 -6.43
CA GLU A 174 -13.29 -9.43 -5.08
C GLU A 174 -11.97 -10.19 -5.15
N TRP A 175 -10.83 -9.50 -4.95
CA TRP A 175 -9.55 -10.20 -4.87
C TRP A 175 -9.53 -11.06 -3.60
N HIS A 176 -9.49 -12.37 -3.81
CA HIS A 176 -9.38 -13.36 -2.75
C HIS A 176 -8.04 -14.07 -2.83
N LEU A 177 -7.45 -14.38 -1.68
CA LEU A 177 -6.25 -15.22 -1.61
C LEU A 177 -6.55 -16.62 -2.18
N LYS A 178 -7.82 -17.05 -2.17
CA LYS A 178 -8.25 -18.28 -2.83
C LYS A 178 -7.81 -18.40 -4.29
N ASN A 179 -7.96 -17.36 -5.10
CA ASN A 179 -7.59 -17.43 -6.52
C ASN A 179 -6.08 -17.59 -6.69
N LEU A 180 -5.30 -16.89 -5.86
CA LEU A 180 -3.86 -17.05 -5.79
C LEU A 180 -3.49 -18.49 -5.47
N PHE A 181 -4.01 -19.06 -4.39
CA PHE A 181 -3.61 -20.39 -3.95
C PHE A 181 -4.12 -21.50 -4.86
N LEU A 182 -5.27 -21.35 -5.53
CA LEU A 182 -5.72 -22.24 -6.60
C LEU A 182 -4.74 -22.24 -7.79
N TYR A 183 -4.29 -21.05 -8.20
CA TYR A 183 -3.28 -20.94 -9.25
C TYR A 183 -1.96 -21.56 -8.83
N LEU A 184 -1.53 -21.33 -7.58
CA LEU A 184 -0.29 -21.88 -7.07
C LEU A 184 -0.33 -23.40 -6.95
N GLU A 185 -1.42 -23.98 -6.47
CA GLU A 185 -1.58 -25.43 -6.41
C GLU A 185 -1.49 -26.04 -7.82
N SER A 186 -2.12 -25.41 -8.80
CA SER A 186 -2.14 -25.89 -10.19
C SER A 186 -0.78 -25.82 -10.90
N ASN A 187 0.04 -24.81 -10.59
CA ASN A 187 1.29 -24.55 -11.34
C ASN A 187 2.58 -24.90 -10.55
N TYR A 188 2.52 -24.87 -9.23
CA TYR A 188 3.68 -25.01 -8.34
C TYR A 188 3.51 -26.08 -7.27
N GLY A 189 2.29 -26.60 -7.09
CA GLY A 189 1.94 -27.67 -6.14
C GLY A 189 1.34 -27.16 -4.83
N LYS A 190 0.73 -28.10 -4.08
CA LYS A 190 -0.15 -27.87 -2.93
C LYS A 190 0.48 -27.14 -1.74
N PHE A 191 1.80 -27.23 -1.58
CA PHE A 191 2.53 -26.60 -0.49
C PHE A 191 3.32 -25.37 -0.96
N SER A 192 2.68 -24.47 -1.71
CA SER A 192 3.30 -23.22 -2.14
C SER A 192 3.06 -22.11 -1.12
N ALA A 193 4.07 -21.27 -0.87
CA ALA A 193 3.95 -20.11 0.00
C ALA A 193 4.50 -18.84 -0.66
N VAL A 194 3.78 -17.73 -0.52
CA VAL A 194 4.08 -16.47 -1.19
C VAL A 194 4.66 -15.47 -0.21
N LEU A 195 5.70 -14.74 -0.64
CA LEU A 195 6.28 -13.67 0.17
C LEU A 195 5.29 -12.51 0.29
N LEU A 196 4.87 -12.19 1.53
CA LEU A 196 3.84 -11.17 1.81
C LEU A 196 4.18 -9.83 1.16
N ASN A 197 5.42 -9.35 1.32
CA ASN A 197 5.80 -8.03 0.83
C ASN A 197 5.87 -7.98 -0.70
N SER A 198 6.26 -9.09 -1.35
CA SER A 198 6.22 -9.19 -2.81
C SER A 198 4.79 -9.18 -3.33
N LEU A 199 3.88 -9.86 -2.63
CA LEU A 199 2.46 -9.87 -2.98
C LEU A 199 1.85 -8.47 -2.88
N VAL A 200 2.08 -7.78 -1.77
CA VAL A 200 1.62 -6.40 -1.56
C VAL A 200 2.19 -5.47 -2.64
N TYR A 201 3.47 -5.62 -2.99
CA TYR A 201 4.07 -4.82 -4.04
C TYR A 201 3.50 -5.14 -5.44
N LYS A 202 3.26 -6.42 -5.78
CA LYS A 202 2.58 -6.82 -7.03
C LYS A 202 1.20 -6.20 -7.12
N LEU A 203 0.40 -6.28 -6.05
CA LEU A 203 -0.92 -5.67 -5.98
C LEU A 203 -0.85 -4.15 -6.16
N LYS A 204 0.15 -3.50 -5.56
CA LYS A 204 0.39 -2.06 -5.76
C LYS A 204 0.69 -1.73 -7.23
N LEU A 205 1.54 -2.51 -7.90
CA LEU A 205 1.84 -2.31 -9.33
C LEU A 205 0.59 -2.48 -10.19
N LEU A 206 -0.22 -3.51 -9.93
CA LEU A 206 -1.49 -3.72 -10.65
C LEU A 206 -2.48 -2.58 -10.41
N TYR A 207 -2.58 -2.12 -9.16
CA TYR A 207 -3.40 -0.98 -8.80
C TYR A 207 -2.96 0.28 -9.56
N LEU A 208 -1.66 0.62 -9.55
CA LEU A 208 -1.14 1.78 -10.30
C LEU A 208 -1.36 1.64 -11.81
N ASN A 209 -1.11 0.47 -12.39
CA ASN A 209 -1.31 0.21 -13.81
C ASN A 209 -2.79 0.28 -14.23
N SER A 210 -3.73 0.08 -13.29
CA SER A 210 -5.16 0.26 -13.55
C SER A 210 -5.55 1.74 -13.71
N PHE A 211 -4.75 2.68 -13.20
CA PHE A 211 -4.93 4.13 -13.45
C PHE A 211 -4.40 4.54 -14.83
N ASP A 212 -3.32 3.93 -15.31
CA ASP A 212 -2.73 4.25 -16.61
C ASP A 212 -3.50 3.61 -17.77
N ASN A 213 -4.12 2.44 -17.55
CA ASN A 213 -4.94 1.74 -18.53
C ASN A 213 -6.42 1.83 -18.15
N THR A 214 -7.09 2.93 -18.51
CA THR A 214 -8.56 2.97 -18.60
C THR A 214 -9.07 2.02 -19.69
N ALA A 215 -9.01 0.70 -19.44
CA ALA A 215 -9.71 -0.36 -20.17
C ALA A 215 -9.59 -1.70 -19.42
N CYS A 216 -9.79 -1.76 -18.11
CA CYS A 216 -10.20 -3.02 -17.49
C CYS A 216 -11.08 -2.77 -16.26
N SER A 217 -12.19 -3.48 -16.25
CA SER A 217 -13.40 -3.25 -15.48
C SER A 217 -13.25 -3.43 -13.97
N ALA A 218 -13.82 -2.47 -13.24
CA ALA A 218 -14.56 -2.61 -11.98
C ALA A 218 -14.17 -3.79 -11.06
N SER A 219 -13.38 -3.50 -10.01
CA SER A 219 -13.89 -3.29 -8.63
C SER A 219 -12.79 -3.40 -7.56
N VAL A 220 -12.73 -2.41 -6.69
CA VAL A 220 -12.15 -2.52 -5.35
C VAL A 220 -13.12 -1.79 -4.42
N GLU A 221 -14.07 -2.52 -3.82
CA GLU A 221 -14.82 -2.07 -2.64
C GLU A 221 -14.29 -2.94 -1.49
N SER A 222 -13.79 -2.44 -0.35
CA SER A 222 -14.36 -1.40 0.50
C SER A 222 -13.36 -0.31 0.90
N TYR A 223 -13.26 0.73 0.08
CA TYR A 223 -13.04 2.08 0.58
C TYR A 223 -13.98 2.96 -0.23
N VAL A 224 -14.61 3.94 0.41
CA VAL A 224 -15.25 5.05 -0.28
C VAL A 224 -14.12 5.81 -0.99
N ASP A 225 -13.66 5.29 -2.13
CA ASP A 225 -12.74 5.97 -3.00
C ASP A 225 -13.56 7.02 -3.74
N VAL A 226 -13.57 8.21 -3.18
CA VAL A 226 -14.29 9.38 -3.70
C VAL A 226 -13.94 9.59 -5.19
N ASN A 227 -12.71 9.28 -5.61
CA ASN A 227 -12.32 9.38 -7.03
C ASN A 227 -13.03 8.33 -7.89
N SER A 228 -13.18 7.10 -7.41
CA SER A 228 -13.94 6.05 -8.10
C SER A 228 -15.44 6.36 -8.18
N ILE A 229 -16.01 6.95 -7.12
CA ILE A 229 -17.41 7.38 -7.07
C ILE A 229 -17.66 8.52 -8.05
N VAL A 230 -16.78 9.51 -8.07
CA VAL A 230 -16.86 10.63 -9.00
C VAL A 230 -16.66 10.15 -10.44
N SER A 231 -15.70 9.24 -10.68
CA SER A 231 -15.44 8.69 -12.01
C SER A 231 -16.61 7.87 -12.55
N SER A 232 -17.21 7.00 -11.73
CA SER A 232 -18.38 6.21 -12.11
C SER A 232 -19.62 7.09 -12.34
N SER A 233 -19.81 8.11 -11.50
CA SER A 233 -20.89 9.08 -11.66
C SER A 233 -20.71 9.95 -12.92
N LEU A 234 -19.46 10.33 -13.24
CA LEU A 234 -19.11 11.01 -14.48
C LEU A 234 -19.45 10.14 -15.69
N GLN A 235 -19.05 8.87 -15.68
CA GLN A 235 -19.40 7.93 -16.75
C GLN A 235 -20.92 7.79 -16.93
N ASN A 236 -21.69 7.79 -15.85
CA ASN A 236 -23.15 7.76 -15.92
C ASN A 236 -23.72 9.04 -16.52
N ALA A 237 -23.19 10.21 -16.16
CA ALA A 237 -23.56 11.49 -16.76
C ALA A 237 -23.22 11.52 -18.27
N THR A 238 -22.03 11.06 -18.67
CA THR A 238 -21.63 10.95 -20.08
C THR A 238 -22.51 9.98 -20.87
N LYS A 239 -22.87 8.82 -20.29
CA LYS A 239 -23.85 7.92 -20.90
C LYS A 239 -25.22 8.58 -21.09
N LYS A 240 -25.69 9.34 -20.08
CA LYS A 240 -26.95 10.09 -20.15
C LYS A 240 -26.87 11.17 -21.25
N LEU A 241 -25.74 11.85 -21.40
CA LEU A 241 -25.48 12.82 -22.48
C LEU A 241 -25.64 12.14 -23.86
N HIS A 242 -24.93 11.03 -24.08
CA HIS A 242 -25.01 10.32 -25.36
C HIS A 242 -26.40 9.77 -25.66
N ILE A 243 -27.03 9.07 -24.72
CA ILE A 243 -28.34 8.43 -24.95
C ILE A 243 -29.45 9.47 -25.12
N SER A 244 -29.43 10.55 -24.34
CA SER A 244 -30.55 11.50 -24.27
C SER A 244 -30.44 12.64 -25.28
N TYR A 245 -29.24 12.97 -25.73
CA TYR A 245 -29.00 14.15 -26.56
C TYR A 245 -28.29 13.82 -27.87
N TYR A 246 -27.18 13.07 -27.84
CA TYR A 246 -26.47 12.71 -29.08
C TYR A 246 -27.27 11.75 -29.97
N MET A 247 -27.66 10.60 -29.43
CA MET A 247 -28.41 9.56 -30.16
C MET A 247 -29.80 10.02 -30.60
N LYS A 248 -30.34 11.06 -29.96
CA LYS A 248 -31.60 11.70 -30.35
C LYS A 248 -31.42 12.87 -31.33
N GLY A 249 -30.21 13.10 -31.84
CA GLY A 249 -29.88 14.15 -32.80
C GLY A 249 -30.00 15.57 -32.25
N LYS A 250 -30.04 15.76 -30.93
CA LYS A 250 -30.17 17.08 -30.30
C LYS A 250 -28.85 17.83 -30.19
N LEU A 251 -27.73 17.11 -30.24
CA LEU A 251 -26.38 17.64 -30.21
C LEU A 251 -25.54 16.96 -31.30
N SER A 252 -24.65 17.71 -31.91
CA SER A 252 -23.60 17.17 -32.76
C SER A 252 -22.51 16.48 -31.92
N GLU A 253 -21.65 15.73 -32.60
CA GLU A 253 -20.51 15.06 -31.96
C GLU A 253 -19.54 16.06 -31.32
N CYS A 254 -19.28 17.19 -31.98
CA CYS A 254 -18.41 18.25 -31.46
C CYS A 254 -18.96 18.82 -30.14
N GLU A 255 -20.25 19.13 -30.12
CA GLU A 255 -20.92 19.65 -28.92
C GLU A 255 -20.92 18.64 -27.76
N CYS A 256 -21.07 17.35 -28.07
CA CYS A 256 -20.97 16.32 -27.03
C CYS A 256 -19.58 16.27 -26.41
N ARG A 257 -18.51 16.34 -27.21
CA ARG A 257 -17.13 16.37 -26.71
C ARG A 257 -16.86 17.61 -25.85
N THR A 258 -17.39 18.77 -26.23
CA THR A 258 -17.30 20.01 -25.43
C THR A 258 -17.97 19.82 -24.07
N LEU A 259 -19.19 19.29 -24.03
CA LEU A 259 -19.91 19.04 -22.77
C LEU A 259 -19.27 17.93 -21.92
N GLU A 260 -18.70 16.89 -22.52
CA GLU A 260 -17.95 15.85 -21.81
C GLU A 260 -16.71 16.39 -21.13
N SER A 261 -15.96 17.25 -21.83
CA SER A 261 -14.75 17.86 -21.32
C SER A 261 -15.08 18.81 -20.16
N GLY A 262 -16.13 19.62 -20.30
CA GLY A 262 -16.63 20.45 -19.21
C GLY A 262 -17.13 19.65 -18.00
N LEU A 263 -17.82 18.52 -18.21
CA LEU A 263 -18.24 17.63 -17.10
C LEU A 263 -17.04 17.02 -16.39
N LYS A 264 -15.96 16.69 -17.10
CA LYS A 264 -14.73 16.15 -16.54
C LYS A 264 -14.05 17.18 -15.64
N ASP A 265 -13.85 18.40 -16.11
CA ASP A 265 -13.23 19.46 -15.31
C ASP A 265 -14.05 19.79 -14.07
N LEU A 266 -15.37 19.87 -14.23
CA LEU A 266 -16.30 20.07 -13.13
C LEU A 266 -16.23 18.92 -12.10
N SER A 267 -16.03 17.68 -12.54
CA SER A 267 -15.86 16.53 -11.64
C SER A 267 -14.56 16.59 -10.82
N ILE A 268 -13.48 17.11 -11.43
CA ILE A 268 -12.19 17.33 -10.76
C ILE A 268 -12.31 18.44 -9.73
N ASP A 269 -13.03 19.52 -10.06
CA ASP A 269 -13.28 20.62 -9.13
C ASP A 269 -14.12 20.19 -7.92
N LEU A 270 -15.13 19.34 -8.14
CA LEU A 270 -15.93 18.77 -7.05
C LEU A 270 -15.07 17.93 -6.09
N LEU A 271 -14.05 17.22 -6.59
CA LEU A 271 -13.13 16.43 -5.76
C LEU A 271 -12.21 17.30 -4.90
N ASN A 272 -11.78 18.44 -5.45
CA ASN A 272 -10.81 19.33 -4.80
C ASN A 272 -11.46 20.38 -3.88
N GLY A 273 -12.76 20.24 -3.57
CA GLY A 273 -13.49 21.18 -2.71
C GLY A 273 -13.72 22.56 -3.35
N GLY A 274 -13.71 22.62 -4.69
CA GLY A 274 -13.60 23.84 -5.48
C GLY A 274 -14.74 24.86 -5.31
N ILE A 275 -14.33 26.13 -5.37
CA ILE A 275 -15.16 27.34 -5.44
C ILE A 275 -15.67 27.47 -6.88
N ASN A 276 -16.99 27.31 -7.10
CA ASN A 276 -17.59 27.29 -8.45
C ASN A 276 -17.41 28.61 -9.22
N PRO A 277 -16.66 28.66 -10.34
CA PRO A 277 -17.04 29.54 -11.44
C PRO A 277 -18.42 29.12 -11.99
N GLY A 278 -19.11 30.02 -12.69
CA GLY A 278 -20.42 29.69 -13.29
C GLY A 278 -20.28 28.53 -14.29
N LEU A 279 -21.31 27.68 -14.44
CA LEU A 279 -21.27 26.49 -15.32
C LEU A 279 -20.84 26.77 -16.77
N TYR A 280 -21.08 27.98 -17.25
CA TYR A 280 -20.59 28.49 -18.53
C TYR A 280 -19.06 28.44 -18.66
N GLU A 281 -18.32 28.74 -17.58
CA GLU A 281 -16.86 28.83 -17.60
C GLU A 281 -16.18 27.48 -17.84
N TYR A 282 -16.84 26.37 -17.49
CA TYR A 282 -16.33 25.02 -17.79
C TYR A 282 -16.36 24.66 -19.28
N LEU A 283 -17.07 25.43 -20.11
CA LEU A 283 -17.16 25.19 -21.55
C LEU A 283 -16.22 26.09 -22.36
N LEU A 284 -15.82 27.24 -21.82
CA LEU A 284 -14.95 28.20 -22.51
C LEU A 284 -13.60 27.65 -22.96
N PRO A 285 -12.89 26.79 -22.21
CA PRO A 285 -11.63 26.20 -22.67
C PRO A 285 -11.78 25.34 -23.93
N TYR A 286 -12.98 24.84 -24.18
CA TYR A 286 -13.29 23.88 -25.25
C TYR A 286 -14.07 24.52 -26.40
N GLU A 287 -14.74 25.64 -26.14
CA GLU A 287 -15.44 26.45 -27.14
C GLU A 287 -15.21 27.95 -26.84
N PRO A 288 -14.03 28.50 -27.18
CA PRO A 288 -13.65 29.88 -26.81
C PRO A 288 -14.55 30.97 -27.39
N GLU A 289 -15.24 30.67 -28.50
CA GLU A 289 -16.18 31.57 -29.18
C GLU A 289 -17.60 31.50 -28.60
N LEU A 290 -17.86 30.60 -27.63
CA LEU A 290 -19.16 30.45 -27.01
C LEU A 290 -19.52 31.72 -26.24
N THR A 291 -20.60 32.38 -26.63
CA THR A 291 -21.15 33.53 -25.89
C THR A 291 -22.10 33.08 -24.77
N LYS A 292 -22.31 33.93 -23.76
CA LYS A 292 -23.29 33.65 -22.69
C LYS A 292 -24.71 33.46 -23.21
N ASP A 293 -25.12 34.21 -24.22
CA ASP A 293 -26.46 34.09 -24.80
C ASP A 293 -26.66 32.74 -25.53
N GLN A 294 -25.65 32.30 -26.30
CA GLN A 294 -25.65 30.98 -26.93
C GLN A 294 -25.68 29.87 -25.88
N TYR A 295 -24.90 29.99 -24.81
CA TYR A 295 -24.95 29.05 -23.69
C TYR A 295 -26.35 28.97 -23.08
N HIS A 296 -26.98 30.12 -22.78
CA HIS A 296 -28.31 30.18 -22.18
C HIS A 296 -29.39 29.55 -23.06
N GLN A 297 -29.32 29.74 -24.37
CA GLN A 297 -30.30 29.22 -25.31
C GLN A 297 -30.10 27.73 -25.62
N ARG A 298 -28.84 27.28 -25.74
CA ARG A 298 -28.52 25.96 -26.29
C ARG A 298 -28.09 24.93 -25.24
N TYR A 299 -27.22 25.31 -24.30
CA TYR A 299 -26.52 24.35 -23.45
C TYR A 299 -26.94 24.36 -21.99
N ARG A 300 -27.42 25.49 -21.46
CA ARG A 300 -27.71 25.65 -20.03
C ARG A 300 -28.56 24.52 -19.45
N ASN A 301 -29.72 24.27 -20.05
CA ASN A 301 -30.65 23.26 -19.51
C ASN A 301 -30.06 21.84 -19.57
N ILE A 302 -29.29 21.54 -20.62
CA ILE A 302 -28.63 20.24 -20.81
C ILE A 302 -27.53 20.07 -19.77
N PHE A 303 -26.65 21.07 -19.64
CA PHE A 303 -25.47 21.00 -18.79
C PHE A 303 -25.83 21.08 -17.31
N GLU A 304 -26.82 21.91 -16.92
CA GLU A 304 -27.39 21.92 -15.57
C GLU A 304 -28.02 20.58 -15.20
N TYR A 305 -28.75 19.94 -16.13
CA TYR A 305 -29.35 18.64 -15.90
C TYR A 305 -28.28 17.56 -15.67
N LEU A 306 -27.26 17.52 -16.53
CA LEU A 306 -26.15 16.58 -16.40
C LEU A 306 -25.35 16.80 -15.11
N PHE A 307 -25.13 18.05 -14.73
CA PHE A 307 -24.50 18.39 -13.45
C PHE A 307 -25.31 17.94 -12.23
N LYS A 308 -26.62 18.19 -12.24
CA LYS A 308 -27.52 17.72 -11.16
C LYS A 308 -27.51 16.20 -11.07
N SER A 309 -27.54 15.53 -12.22
CA SER A 309 -27.43 14.07 -12.28
C SER A 309 -26.10 13.58 -11.69
N LEU A 310 -24.98 14.20 -12.07
CA LEU A 310 -23.66 13.87 -11.56
C LEU A 310 -23.61 14.01 -10.03
N LYS A 311 -24.06 15.14 -9.49
CA LYS A 311 -24.12 15.38 -8.04
C LYS A 311 -25.02 14.39 -7.30
N SER A 312 -26.18 14.08 -7.87
CA SER A 312 -27.12 13.12 -7.27
C SER A 312 -26.51 11.71 -7.24
N ASP A 313 -25.88 11.28 -8.34
CA ASP A 313 -25.26 9.96 -8.45
C ASP A 313 -24.07 9.85 -7.45
N ILE A 314 -23.27 10.92 -7.30
CA ILE A 314 -22.20 11.00 -6.28
C ILE A 314 -22.79 10.91 -4.86
N ALA A 315 -23.78 11.75 -4.54
CA ALA A 315 -24.37 11.80 -3.20
C ALA A 315 -25.01 10.47 -2.78
N GLN A 316 -25.72 9.79 -3.69
CA GLN A 316 -26.30 8.47 -3.43
C GLN A 316 -25.23 7.41 -3.20
N SER A 317 -24.11 7.50 -3.91
CA SER A 317 -23.00 6.55 -3.81
C SER A 317 -22.16 6.76 -2.54
N LEU A 318 -22.24 7.95 -1.92
CA LEU A 318 -21.59 8.25 -0.63
C LEU A 318 -22.41 7.83 0.60
N ILE A 319 -23.72 7.57 0.43
CA ILE A 319 -24.65 7.21 1.53
C ILE A 319 -24.79 5.68 1.68
N LYS A 320 -24.43 4.91 0.66
CA LYS A 320 -24.43 3.44 0.68
C LYS A 320 -23.16 2.88 1.31
#